data_AF-A0A0N1FCP7-F1
#
_entry.id   AF-A0A0N1FCP7-F1
#
_cell.length_a   1.000
_cell.length_b   1.000
_cell.length_c   1.000
_cell.angle_alpha   90.00
_cell.angle_beta   90.00
_cell.angle_gamma   90.00
#
_symmetry.space_group_name_H-M   'P 1'
#
loop_
_entity.id
_entity.type
_entity.pdbx_description
1 polymer ?
#
loop_
_entity_poly.entity_id
_entity_poly.type
_entity_poly.pdbx_seq_one_letter_code
_entity_poly.pdbx_strand_id
1 'polypeptide(L)'
;MKVNGPAVPFGKVPDFHHAGGYALTPGIDKEFFDKWLEQNADLDAVRNRLVFASEKAETTIKRAEDGASILSGLQPINPDKDARIPRGSPNLSPLTKADVA
;
A
#
# COMPACT_ATOMS: atom_id res chain seq x y z
N MET A 1 -19.94 2.60 -9.15
CA MET A 1 -18.71 1.79 -9.13
C MET A 1 -17.83 2.27 -7.98
N LYS A 2 -17.31 1.36 -7.14
CA LYS A 2 -16.47 1.70 -5.97
C LYS A 2 -15.05 1.20 -6.23
N VAL A 3 -14.06 2.08 -6.09
CA VAL A 3 -12.65 1.70 -6.08
C VAL A 3 -12.21 1.54 -4.63
N ASN A 4 -11.60 0.40 -4.30
CA ASN A 4 -11.12 0.10 -2.95
C ASN A 4 -9.65 0.53 -2.82
N GLY A 5 -9.28 1.13 -1.70
CA GLY A 5 -7.89 1.44 -1.36
C GLY A 5 -7.28 0.33 -0.49
N PRO A 6 -5.95 0.12 -0.54
CA PRO A 6 -5.28 -0.92 0.26
C PRO A 6 -5.17 -0.58 1.75
N ALA A 7 -5.39 0.68 2.13
CA ALA A 7 -5.30 1.13 3.53
C ALA A 7 -6.65 0.93 4.25
N VAL A 8 -6.61 0.24 5.40
CA VAL A 8 -7.75 0.08 6.32
C VAL A 8 -7.36 0.57 7.72
N PRO A 9 -8.33 1.05 8.53
CA PRO A 9 -8.06 1.41 9.92
C PRO A 9 -7.45 0.25 10.71
N PHE A 10 -6.57 0.56 11.64
CA PHE A 10 -5.93 -0.44 12.50
C PHE A 10 -6.98 -1.29 13.23
N GLY A 11 -6.82 -2.61 13.20
CA GLY A 11 -7.73 -3.56 13.85
C GLY A 11 -9.02 -3.87 13.06
N LYS A 12 -9.24 -3.27 11.88
CA LYS A 12 -10.34 -3.65 11.00
C LYS A 12 -9.90 -4.60 9.90
N VAL A 13 -10.67 -5.66 9.70
CA VAL A 13 -10.54 -6.54 8.54
C VAL A 13 -11.17 -5.83 7.33
N PRO A 14 -10.48 -5.77 6.17
CA PRO A 14 -11.05 -5.24 4.94
C PRO A 14 -12.35 -5.97 4.55
N ASP A 15 -13.36 -5.22 4.08
CA ASP A 15 -14.63 -5.76 3.58
C ASP A 15 -14.57 -6.10 2.07
N PHE A 16 -13.37 -6.07 1.48
CA PHE A 16 -13.10 -6.34 0.08
C PHE A 16 -11.95 -7.35 -0.08
N HIS A 17 -11.86 -7.93 -1.28
CA HIS A 17 -10.79 -8.84 -1.62
C HIS A 17 -9.46 -8.08 -1.67
N HIS A 18 -8.47 -8.54 -0.92
CA HIS A 18 -7.12 -8.00 -0.91
C HIS A 18 -6.10 -9.15 -0.98
N ALA A 19 -4.96 -8.91 -1.61
CA ALA A 19 -3.86 -9.87 -1.72
C ALA A 19 -2.53 -9.12 -1.83
N GLY A 20 -1.48 -9.60 -1.16
CA GLY A 20 -0.14 -9.01 -1.25
C GLY A 20 -0.04 -7.50 -0.96
N GLY A 21 -0.96 -6.94 -0.15
CA GLY A 21 -1.02 -5.50 0.12
C GLY A 21 -1.75 -4.66 -0.94
N TYR A 22 -2.38 -5.29 -1.94
CA TYR A 22 -3.22 -4.64 -2.94
C TYR A 22 -4.71 -4.83 -2.62
N ALA A 23 -5.52 -3.80 -2.88
CA ALA A 23 -6.97 -3.92 -2.88
C ALA A 23 -7.46 -4.31 -4.28
N LEU A 24 -8.23 -5.40 -4.37
CA LEU A 24 -8.77 -5.89 -5.64
C LEU A 24 -10.20 -5.38 -5.82
N THR A 25 -10.44 -4.76 -6.97
CA THR A 25 -11.73 -4.16 -7.32
C THR A 25 -12.31 -4.89 -8.54
N PRO A 26 -13.23 -5.84 -8.36
CA PRO A 26 -13.88 -6.52 -9.47
C PRO A 26 -14.90 -5.61 -10.18
N GLY A 27 -15.20 -5.91 -11.44
CA GLY A 27 -16.27 -5.24 -12.19
C GLY A 27 -15.94 -3.82 -12.65
N ILE A 28 -14.65 -3.52 -12.85
CA ILE A 28 -14.22 -2.25 -13.45
C ILE A 28 -14.33 -2.37 -14.97
N ASP A 29 -15.02 -1.41 -15.59
CA ASP A 29 -15.11 -1.31 -17.04
C ASP A 29 -13.75 -1.02 -17.68
N LYS A 30 -13.48 -1.66 -18.82
CA LYS A 30 -12.18 -1.55 -19.48
C LYS A 30 -11.92 -0.14 -19.98
N GLU A 31 -12.90 0.48 -20.65
CA GLU A 31 -12.72 1.82 -21.21
C GLU A 31 -12.52 2.86 -20.11
N PHE A 32 -13.23 2.69 -18.99
CA PHE A 32 -13.03 3.51 -17.80
C PHE A 32 -11.60 3.37 -17.26
N PHE A 33 -11.11 2.14 -17.11
CA PHE A 33 -9.76 1.89 -16.57
C PHE A 33 -8.67 2.46 -17.47
N ASP A 34 -8.78 2.26 -18.78
CA ASP A 34 -7.82 2.78 -19.76
C ASP A 34 -7.77 4.32 -19.73
N LYS A 35 -8.95 4.98 -19.72
CA LYS A 35 -9.03 6.44 -19.59
C LYS A 35 -8.46 6.94 -18.26
N TRP A 36 -8.70 6.21 -17.18
CA TRP A 36 -8.14 6.56 -15.88
C TRP A 36 -6.61 6.47 -15.90
N LEU A 37 -6.03 5.43 -16.51
CA LEU A 37 -4.58 5.29 -16.66
C LEU A 37 -3.98 6.43 -17.48
N GLU A 38 -4.65 6.84 -18.56
CA GLU A 38 -4.22 7.98 -19.39
C GLU A 38 -4.21 9.29 -18.58
N GLN A 39 -5.31 9.57 -17.87
CA GLN A 39 -5.44 10.77 -17.04
C GLN A 39 -4.44 10.81 -15.86
N ASN A 40 -4.00 9.64 -15.38
CA ASN A 40 -3.12 9.50 -14.23
C ASN A 40 -1.74 8.95 -14.62
N ALA A 41 -1.31 9.11 -15.88
CA ALA A 41 -0.05 8.58 -16.38
C ALA A 41 1.17 9.09 -15.57
N ASP A 42 1.04 10.27 -14.99
CA ASP A 42 2.08 10.90 -14.17
C ASP A 42 2.09 10.48 -12.70
N LEU A 43 1.09 9.71 -12.26
CA LEU A 43 1.03 9.21 -10.89
C LEU A 43 2.13 8.17 -10.67
N ASP A 44 2.90 8.31 -9.60
CA ASP A 44 4.01 7.39 -9.29
C ASP A 44 3.54 5.94 -9.16
N ALA A 45 2.32 5.69 -8.69
CA ALA A 45 1.76 4.35 -8.62
C ALA A 45 1.54 3.73 -10.02
N VAL A 46 1.20 4.54 -11.02
CA VAL A 46 1.05 4.09 -12.42
C VAL A 46 2.43 3.87 -13.04
N ARG A 47 3.36 4.83 -12.89
CA ARG A 47 4.74 4.73 -13.38
C ARG A 47 5.48 3.51 -12.82
N ASN A 48 5.29 3.22 -11.53
CA ASN A 48 5.88 2.08 -10.84
C ASN A 48 5.08 0.77 -11.01
N ARG A 49 4.05 0.76 -11.89
CA ARG A 49 3.24 -0.44 -12.22
C ARG A 49 2.56 -1.10 -11.01
N LEU A 50 2.17 -0.28 -10.04
CA LEU A 50 1.39 -0.69 -8.86
C LEU A 50 -0.11 -0.74 -9.14
N VAL A 51 -0.55 -0.12 -10.24
CA VAL A 51 -1.93 -0.21 -10.74
C VAL A 51 -1.95 -1.14 -11.95
N PHE A 52 -2.79 -2.17 -11.89
CA PHE A 52 -2.93 -3.17 -12.95
C PHE A 52 -4.35 -3.75 -12.95
N ALA A 53 -4.76 -4.32 -14.08
CA ALA A 53 -6.04 -4.99 -14.23
C ALA A 53 -5.90 -6.21 -15.16
N SER A 54 -6.81 -7.17 -15.00
CA SER A 54 -6.95 -8.33 -15.87
C SER A 54 -8.42 -8.73 -15.94
N GLU A 55 -8.83 -9.34 -17.06
CA GLU A 55 -10.16 -9.92 -17.22
C GLU A 55 -10.41 -11.11 -16.27
N LYS A 56 -9.33 -11.80 -15.85
CA LYS A 56 -9.39 -12.96 -14.97
C LYS A 56 -8.97 -12.58 -13.56
N ALA A 57 -9.86 -12.80 -12.59
CA ALA A 57 -9.61 -12.50 -11.17
C ALA A 57 -8.35 -13.21 -10.65
N GLU A 58 -8.16 -14.49 -11.01
CA GLU A 58 -7.01 -15.30 -10.62
C GLU A 58 -5.67 -14.70 -11.06
N THR A 59 -5.62 -14.10 -12.25
CA THR A 59 -4.41 -13.45 -12.76
C THR A 59 -4.08 -12.21 -11.95
N THR A 60 -5.10 -11.40 -11.60
CA THR A 60 -4.92 -10.21 -10.77
C THR A 60 -4.49 -10.57 -9.35
N ILE A 61 -5.05 -11.65 -8.77
CA ILE A 61 -4.68 -12.15 -7.44
C ILE A 61 -3.20 -12.58 -7.42
N LYS A 62 -2.80 -13.46 -8.34
CA LYS A 62 -1.41 -13.93 -8.43
C LYS A 62 -0.43 -12.77 -8.64
N ARG A 63 -0.79 -11.81 -9.50
CA ARG A 63 0.02 -10.61 -9.73
C ARG A 63 0.18 -9.78 -8.45
N ALA A 64 -0.86 -9.67 -7.64
CA ALA A 64 -0.82 -8.97 -6.37
C ALA A 64 0.04 -9.72 -5.33
N GLU A 65 -0.06 -11.04 -5.27
CA GLU A 65 0.80 -11.90 -4.43
C GLU A 65 2.28 -11.78 -4.81
N ASP A 66 2.60 -11.83 -6.11
CA ASP A 66 3.96 -11.62 -6.63
C ASP A 66 4.52 -10.24 -6.26
N GLY A 67 3.63 -9.25 -6.11
CA GLY A 67 3.95 -7.88 -5.74
C GLY A 67 4.07 -7.62 -4.24
N ALA A 68 3.89 -8.63 -3.38
CA ALA A 68 3.83 -8.44 -1.93
C ALA A 68 5.13 -7.87 -1.32
N SER A 69 6.27 -8.09 -1.96
CA SER A 69 7.57 -7.56 -1.55
C SER A 69 7.80 -6.12 -2.02
N ILE A 70 6.97 -5.59 -2.91
CA ILE A 70 7.09 -4.23 -3.44
C ILE A 70 6.48 -3.26 -2.42
N LEU A 71 7.31 -2.34 -1.91
CA LEU A 71 6.90 -1.34 -0.93
C LEU A 71 6.50 -0.03 -1.65
N SER A 72 5.32 0.50 -1.34
CA SER A 72 4.87 1.82 -1.82
C SER A 72 5.22 2.97 -0.87
N GLY A 73 5.79 2.66 0.31
CA GLY A 73 6.11 3.61 1.37
C GLY A 73 4.92 4.06 2.21
N LEU A 74 3.69 3.68 1.85
CA LEU A 74 2.45 3.98 2.57
C LEU A 74 1.98 2.85 3.52
N GLN A 75 2.81 1.81 3.64
CA GLN A 75 2.58 0.64 4.46
C GLN A 75 2.66 1.04 5.94
N PRO A 76 1.90 0.39 6.83
CA PRO A 76 2.04 0.57 8.26
C PRO A 76 3.51 0.46 8.71
N ILE A 77 3.92 1.29 9.65
CA ILE A 77 5.28 1.23 10.22
C ILE A 77 5.42 -0.05 11.03
N ASN A 78 6.47 -0.83 10.77
CA ASN A 78 6.85 -1.95 11.64
C ASN A 78 7.71 -1.41 12.81
N PRO A 79 7.21 -1.38 14.05
CA PRO A 79 7.91 -0.77 15.19
C PRO A 79 9.28 -1.40 15.49
N ASP A 80 9.49 -2.68 15.15
CA ASP A 80 10.72 -3.40 15.49
C ASP A 80 11.81 -3.26 14.42
N LYS A 81 11.42 -3.21 13.14
CA LYS A 81 12.33 -3.34 11.98
C LYS A 81 11.87 -2.53 10.76
N ASP A 82 11.71 -1.22 10.92
CA ASP A 82 11.36 -0.33 9.80
C ASP A 82 12.42 0.76 9.60
N ALA A 83 12.97 0.83 8.40
CA ALA A 83 13.99 1.81 8.03
C ALA A 83 13.48 3.26 8.07
N ARG A 84 12.15 3.46 8.08
CA ARG A 84 11.50 4.78 8.18
C ARG A 84 11.42 5.28 9.62
N ILE A 85 11.69 4.45 10.62
CA ILE A 85 11.75 4.88 12.02
C ILE A 85 12.96 5.81 12.19
N PRO A 86 12.78 7.02 12.75
CA PRO A 86 13.90 7.89 13.06
C PRO A 86 14.90 7.15 13.95
N ARG A 87 16.09 6.87 13.44
CA ARG A 87 17.18 6.37 14.29
C ARG A 87 17.46 7.42 15.34
N GLY A 88 17.50 7.01 16.61
CA GLY A 88 17.89 7.91 17.70
C GLY A 88 19.17 8.65 17.30
N SER A 89 19.14 9.98 17.36
CA SER A 89 20.33 10.76 17.07
C SER A 89 21.44 10.31 18.02
N PRO A 90 22.68 10.10 17.54
CA PRO A 90 23.81 9.77 18.43
C PRO A 90 24.06 10.86 19.49
N ASN A 91 23.45 12.03 19.32
CA ASN A 91 23.52 13.16 20.25
C ASN A 91 22.37 13.20 21.28
N LEU A 92 21.47 12.21 21.29
CA LEU A 92 20.38 12.11 22.25
C LEU A 92 20.66 10.97 23.23
N SER A 93 20.82 11.31 24.50
CA SER A 93 20.82 10.32 25.58
C SER A 93 19.38 9.86 25.88
N PRO A 94 19.16 8.59 26.29
CA PRO A 94 17.84 8.14 26.72
C PRO A 94 17.31 9.01 27.85
N LEU A 95 16.01 9.35 27.82
CA LEU A 95 15.35 10.03 28.94
C LEU A 95 15.47 9.18 30.19
N THR A 96 16.09 9.74 31.22
CA THR A 96 16.20 9.12 32.54
C THR A 96 14.99 9.48 33.38
N LYS A 97 14.72 8.74 34.46
CA LYS A 97 13.63 9.08 35.40
C LYS A 97 13.79 10.48 36.01
N ALA A 98 14.99 11.06 35.99
CA ALA A 98 15.24 12.42 36.46
C ALA A 98 14.78 13.50 35.45
N ASP A 99 14.63 13.16 34.17
CA ASP A 99 14.24 14.09 33.10
C ASP A 99 12.69 14.22 32.97
N VAL A 100 11.94 13.35 33.66
CA VAL A 100 10.48 13.25 33.59
C VAL A 100 9.83 13.61 34.95
N ALA A 101 10.59 14.23 35.85
CA ALA A 101 10.14 14.76 37.14
C ALA A 101 10.03 16.29 37.07
#